data_AF-A0A498NJ89-F1
#
_entry.id   AF-A0A498NJ89-F1
#
_cell.length_a   1.000
_cell.length_b   1.000
_cell.length_c   1.000
_cell.angle_alpha   90.00
_cell.angle_beta   90.00
_cell.angle_gamma   90.00
#
_symmetry.space_group_name_H-M   'P 1'
#
loop_
_entity.id
_entity.type
_entity.pdbx_description
1 polymer ?
#
loop_
_entity_poly.entity_id
_entity_poly.type
_entity_poly.pdbx_seq_one_letter_code
_entity_poly.pdbx_strand_id
1 'polypeptide(L)'
;MIPLGIKHTVSTGYQGQVDATDYILSADRKFVAFESNYSKLWRHSYTASYHIYNMESQEFLSNVQIPPLTQFLVWAPIGNKLAYVWDYNIYLKKNATAEAIQVTQNGKANKILNGVPDWVYEEEVFASNEAIWWSPQGKYLAYLQINDTEVHNIEYSLYGNDQYPTTVFIPYPKAGCVIPRARLFVIDAENPSKQTEVVVPKSVGVGDHYLRTVTWVTDQRLAVQWLPRRQDSVLLQIYDYDGTNWKETLKFEQKSKTGWVGRYFPAAPYFAANNMSFYKVMSNDNGYKHLHYVDAGKATPITSGKWEVIYISKVTKDSMISISKSGHSAPECLTCSLYQDRCQYNSAYFSLNASFFRMDCYEIQVLEDNTKLEKILTTELLMPTIKRATMKIAGYNLWYQMMFPPNFDPSKKYPLLIQVYGGPASQNTDYVFRLEWATYLCSTEKVIIASFDGRGSGYQGDEIMHAIYGRLGTYEVEDQISAVRQFIDMGFIDKDRIGMWGWSYGGYVTSMVLGSGSGLFKCGIAVAPVAKWEYYGKMMTRIYAFIGLLLLILIQSSLQIPIQENMEENSRVPTRRHADGTFTSDVSSYLQDQAAKEFVSWLKTGRGRRE
;
A
#
# COMPACT_ATOMS: atom_id res chain seq x y z
N MET A 1 -21.48 0.91 -13.03
CA MET A 1 -21.85 2.25 -12.56
C MET A 1 -23.13 2.13 -11.76
N ILE A 2 -23.09 2.56 -10.50
CA ILE A 2 -24.27 2.68 -9.64
C ILE A 2 -25.02 3.91 -10.15
N PRO A 3 -26.32 3.83 -10.48
CA PRO A 3 -27.12 5.02 -10.71
C PRO A 3 -27.06 5.87 -9.44
N LEU A 4 -26.73 7.16 -9.58
CA LEU A 4 -26.64 8.15 -8.49
C LEU A 4 -27.89 8.20 -7.58
N GLY A 5 -29.00 7.57 -7.96
CA GLY A 5 -30.18 7.37 -7.12
C GLY A 5 -29.99 6.43 -5.92
N ILE A 6 -29.02 5.50 -5.92
CA ILE A 6 -28.88 4.52 -4.82
C ILE A 6 -28.10 5.09 -3.62
N LYS A 7 -27.22 6.10 -3.82
CA LYS A 7 -26.52 6.76 -2.70
C LYS A 7 -27.47 7.48 -1.73
N HIS A 8 -28.64 7.91 -2.20
CA HIS A 8 -29.66 8.56 -1.37
C HIS A 8 -30.76 7.63 -0.85
N THR A 9 -30.81 6.36 -1.26
CA THR A 9 -31.78 5.39 -0.69
C THR A 9 -31.12 4.36 0.21
N VAL A 10 -29.81 4.11 0.05
CA VAL A 10 -29.00 3.38 1.05
C VAL A 10 -28.56 4.30 2.20
N SER A 11 -28.83 5.61 2.10
CA SER A 11 -28.49 6.58 3.14
C SER A 11 -29.33 6.41 4.40
N THR A 12 -28.63 6.17 5.50
CA THR A 12 -29.01 6.32 6.92
C THR A 12 -29.98 5.31 7.54
N GLY A 13 -30.96 4.75 6.80
CA GLY A 13 -31.95 3.85 7.39
C GLY A 13 -31.43 2.43 7.67
N TYR A 14 -30.94 1.73 6.63
CA TYR A 14 -30.58 0.31 6.71
C TYR A 14 -29.23 0.06 7.39
N GLN A 15 -28.24 0.93 7.15
CA GLN A 15 -26.94 0.84 7.80
C GLN A 15 -27.05 1.01 9.32
N GLY A 16 -27.97 1.86 9.79
CA GLY A 16 -28.22 2.05 11.22
C GLY A 16 -28.96 0.90 11.91
N GLN A 17 -29.53 -0.06 11.17
CA GLN A 17 -30.17 -1.24 11.78
C GLN A 17 -29.15 -2.26 12.31
N VAL A 18 -27.93 -2.24 11.76
CA VAL A 18 -26.85 -3.18 12.08
C VAL A 18 -25.53 -2.47 12.38
N ASP A 19 -25.57 -1.16 12.60
CA ASP A 19 -24.41 -0.30 12.84
C ASP A 19 -23.27 -0.51 11.83
N ALA A 20 -23.63 -0.59 10.54
CA ALA A 20 -22.68 -0.85 9.48
C ALA A 20 -21.82 0.38 9.15
N THR A 21 -20.52 0.14 8.99
CA THR A 21 -19.51 1.13 8.59
C THR A 21 -19.14 1.06 7.12
N ASP A 22 -19.31 -0.11 6.49
CA ASP A 22 -19.08 -0.32 5.06
C ASP A 22 -20.06 -1.36 4.47
N TYR A 23 -20.00 -1.58 3.15
CA TYR A 23 -20.83 -2.56 2.47
C TYR A 23 -20.19 -3.12 1.18
N ILE A 24 -20.56 -4.35 0.83
CA ILE A 24 -20.09 -5.03 -0.37
C ILE A 24 -21.30 -5.57 -1.15
N LEU A 25 -21.51 -5.07 -2.37
CA LEU A 25 -22.62 -5.47 -3.24
C LEU A 25 -22.28 -6.77 -4.00
N SER A 26 -23.22 -7.72 -4.06
CA SER A 26 -23.09 -8.92 -4.89
C SER A 26 -23.03 -8.58 -6.39
N ALA A 27 -22.41 -9.45 -7.20
CA ALA A 27 -22.26 -9.19 -8.62
C ALA A 27 -23.59 -9.08 -9.37
N ASP A 28 -24.61 -9.85 -8.97
CA ASP A 28 -25.98 -9.75 -9.48
C ASP A 28 -26.81 -8.59 -8.90
N ARG A 29 -26.25 -7.84 -7.93
CA ARG A 29 -26.86 -6.70 -7.23
C ARG A 29 -28.12 -7.03 -6.45
N LYS A 30 -28.39 -8.31 -6.18
CA LYS A 30 -29.53 -8.75 -5.38
C LYS A 30 -29.27 -8.71 -3.89
N PHE A 31 -28.01 -8.76 -3.47
CA PHE A 31 -27.61 -8.83 -2.08
C PHE A 31 -26.53 -7.81 -1.74
N VAL A 32 -26.58 -7.31 -0.51
CA VAL A 32 -25.56 -6.44 0.07
C VAL A 32 -25.05 -7.11 1.34
N ALA A 33 -23.73 -7.29 1.47
CA ALA A 33 -23.11 -7.63 2.74
C ALA A 33 -22.75 -6.32 3.45
N PHE A 34 -23.43 -6.00 4.55
CA PHE A 34 -23.11 -4.86 5.39
C PHE A 34 -22.07 -5.25 6.44
N GLU A 35 -21.02 -4.43 6.58
CA GLU A 35 -19.89 -4.65 7.48
C GLU A 35 -20.04 -3.83 8.76
N SER A 36 -20.08 -4.49 9.92
CA SER A 36 -20.16 -3.87 11.25
C SER A 36 -19.09 -4.46 12.18
N ASN A 37 -18.94 -3.89 13.39
CA ASN A 37 -17.94 -4.32 14.37
C ASN A 37 -16.52 -4.43 13.80
N TYR A 38 -16.13 -3.47 12.97
CA TYR A 38 -14.81 -3.39 12.36
C TYR A 38 -13.73 -3.30 13.44
N SER A 39 -12.77 -4.21 13.41
CA SER A 39 -11.59 -4.20 14.28
C SER A 39 -10.33 -4.40 13.44
N LYS A 40 -9.51 -3.34 13.35
CA LYS A 40 -8.28 -3.34 12.56
C LYS A 40 -7.22 -4.25 13.19
N LEU A 41 -6.48 -4.98 12.34
CA LEU A 41 -5.34 -5.79 12.74
C LEU A 41 -4.03 -5.12 12.30
N TRP A 42 -3.61 -5.34 11.05
CA TRP A 42 -2.38 -4.78 10.50
C TRP A 42 -2.68 -3.63 9.51
N ARG A 43 -1.97 -3.56 8.38
CA ARG A 43 -2.15 -2.48 7.40
C ARG A 43 -3.47 -2.61 6.65
N HIS A 44 -3.78 -3.82 6.23
CA HIS A 44 -4.90 -4.17 5.37
C HIS A 44 -5.87 -5.12 6.06
N SER A 45 -5.40 -5.97 6.97
CA SER A 45 -6.23 -6.92 7.69
C SER A 45 -7.06 -6.26 8.79
N TYR A 46 -8.24 -6.83 8.97
CA TYR A 46 -9.19 -6.49 10.01
C TYR A 46 -10.11 -7.68 10.20
N THR A 47 -10.92 -7.64 11.26
CA THR A 47 -12.04 -8.55 11.44
C THR A 47 -13.33 -7.77 11.53
N ALA A 48 -14.43 -8.34 11.08
CA ALA A 48 -15.74 -7.71 11.13
C ALA A 48 -16.88 -8.73 11.31
N SER A 49 -18.07 -8.19 11.61
CA SER A 49 -19.35 -8.88 11.47
C SER A 49 -19.97 -8.53 10.13
N TYR A 50 -20.65 -9.50 9.50
CA TYR A 50 -21.31 -9.29 8.21
C TYR A 50 -22.78 -9.67 8.25
N HIS A 51 -23.61 -8.74 7.78
CA HIS A 51 -25.07 -8.90 7.71
C HIS A 51 -25.52 -8.86 6.25
N ILE A 52 -26.09 -9.95 5.75
CA ILE A 52 -26.55 -10.02 4.36
C ILE A 52 -27.97 -9.47 4.27
N TYR A 53 -28.15 -8.44 3.45
CA TYR A 53 -29.42 -7.82 3.14
C TYR A 53 -29.88 -8.23 1.73
N ASN A 54 -31.13 -8.66 1.61
CA ASN A 54 -31.76 -8.96 0.34
C ASN A 54 -32.49 -7.72 -0.19
N MET A 55 -32.06 -7.22 -1.35
CA MET A 55 -32.60 -6.00 -1.96
C MET A 55 -34.03 -6.17 -2.49
N GLU A 56 -34.45 -7.39 -2.81
CA GLU A 56 -35.78 -7.69 -3.35
C GLU A 56 -36.82 -7.80 -2.24
N SER A 57 -36.54 -8.60 -1.20
CA SER A 57 -37.43 -8.74 -0.04
C SER A 57 -37.32 -7.58 0.95
N GLN A 58 -36.29 -6.75 0.83
CA GLN A 58 -35.98 -5.64 1.75
C GLN A 58 -35.76 -6.09 3.21
N GLU A 59 -35.15 -7.25 3.39
CA GLU A 59 -34.94 -7.86 4.71
C GLU A 59 -33.50 -8.38 4.85
N PHE A 60 -33.01 -8.36 6.08
CA PHE A 60 -31.78 -9.08 6.45
C PHE A 60 -32.05 -10.58 6.53
N LEU A 61 -31.10 -11.38 6.06
CA LEU A 61 -31.18 -12.83 6.16
C LEU A 61 -30.96 -13.26 7.62
N SER A 62 -32.03 -13.60 8.33
CA SER A 62 -32.00 -14.00 9.75
C SER A 62 -31.44 -15.41 9.98
N ASN A 63 -31.73 -16.33 9.06
CA ASN A 63 -31.33 -17.74 9.16
C ASN A 63 -29.91 -18.01 8.66
N VAL A 64 -29.20 -16.98 8.18
CA VAL A 64 -27.90 -17.11 7.55
C VAL A 64 -26.90 -16.25 8.32
N GLN A 65 -26.16 -16.88 9.22
CA GLN A 65 -25.19 -16.18 10.04
C GLN A 65 -23.77 -16.41 9.52
N ILE A 66 -23.08 -15.31 9.24
CA ILE A 66 -21.63 -15.29 9.09
C ILE A 66 -21.08 -15.01 10.49
N PRO A 67 -20.18 -15.87 11.02
CA PRO A 67 -19.67 -15.68 12.37
C PRO A 67 -19.04 -14.30 12.57
N PRO A 68 -19.14 -13.71 13.78
CA PRO A 68 -18.40 -12.49 14.10
C PRO A 68 -16.89 -12.76 14.05
N LEU A 69 -16.11 -11.69 14.00
CA LEU A 69 -14.66 -11.74 13.83
C LEU A 69 -14.21 -12.44 12.53
N THR A 70 -15.05 -12.37 11.49
CA THR A 70 -14.69 -12.85 10.15
C THR A 70 -13.54 -12.01 9.60
N GLN A 71 -12.50 -12.68 9.09
CA GLN A 71 -11.23 -12.06 8.69
C GLN A 71 -11.25 -11.54 7.26
N PHE A 72 -12.12 -12.11 6.41
CA PHE A 72 -12.25 -11.72 5.02
C PHE A 72 -13.59 -12.21 4.45
N LEU A 73 -14.21 -11.44 3.57
CA LEU A 73 -15.42 -11.83 2.83
C LEU A 73 -15.35 -11.32 1.39
N VAL A 74 -15.68 -12.17 0.42
CA VAL A 74 -15.72 -11.79 -0.99
C VAL A 74 -16.86 -12.48 -1.75
N TRP A 75 -17.61 -11.71 -2.53
CA TRP A 75 -18.58 -12.24 -3.49
C TRP A 75 -17.89 -12.80 -4.73
N ALA A 76 -18.46 -13.84 -5.33
CA ALA A 76 -18.04 -14.29 -6.65
C ALA A 76 -18.28 -13.20 -7.71
N PRO A 77 -17.49 -13.17 -8.79
CA PRO A 77 -17.57 -12.13 -9.82
C PRO A 77 -18.87 -12.18 -10.65
N ILE A 78 -19.63 -13.28 -10.55
CA ILE A 78 -20.95 -13.46 -11.16
C ILE A 78 -21.91 -14.07 -10.12
N GLY A 79 -23.15 -13.61 -10.14
CA GLY A 79 -24.19 -14.09 -9.22
C GLY A 79 -24.00 -13.57 -7.79
N ASN A 80 -24.27 -14.45 -6.82
CA ASN A 80 -24.25 -14.15 -5.39
C ASN A 80 -23.66 -15.32 -4.57
N LYS A 81 -22.78 -16.13 -5.17
CA LYS A 81 -21.89 -17.01 -4.39
C LYS A 81 -20.98 -16.14 -3.53
N LEU A 82 -20.61 -16.62 -2.35
CA LEU A 82 -19.65 -15.91 -1.51
C LEU A 82 -18.71 -16.87 -0.80
N ALA A 83 -17.48 -16.42 -0.59
CA ALA A 83 -16.51 -17.07 0.27
C ALA A 83 -16.14 -16.13 1.42
N TYR A 84 -15.89 -16.70 2.59
CA TYR A 84 -15.37 -15.94 3.73
C TYR A 84 -14.32 -16.76 4.48
N VAL A 85 -13.48 -16.07 5.25
CA VAL A 85 -12.46 -16.69 6.10
C VAL A 85 -12.80 -16.40 7.56
N TRP A 86 -12.96 -17.47 8.32
CA TRP A 86 -13.22 -17.41 9.75
C TRP A 86 -12.35 -18.45 10.45
N ASP A 87 -11.74 -18.05 11.56
CA ASP A 87 -10.74 -18.84 12.29
C ASP A 87 -9.71 -19.50 11.37
N TYR A 88 -9.18 -18.71 10.43
CA TYR A 88 -8.15 -19.10 9.45
C TYR A 88 -8.57 -20.25 8.52
N ASN A 89 -9.87 -20.50 8.42
CA ASN A 89 -10.47 -21.50 7.55
C ASN A 89 -11.42 -20.86 6.54
N ILE A 90 -11.45 -21.42 5.34
CA ILE A 90 -12.29 -20.94 4.24
C ILE A 90 -13.65 -21.59 4.33
N TYR A 91 -14.69 -20.78 4.20
CA TYR A 91 -16.08 -21.20 4.10
C TYR A 91 -16.67 -20.69 2.80
N LEU A 92 -17.49 -21.53 2.16
CA LEU A 92 -18.15 -21.22 0.90
C LEU A 92 -19.66 -21.32 1.03
N LYS A 93 -20.39 -20.33 0.52
CA LYS A 93 -21.84 -20.43 0.32
C LYS A 93 -22.15 -20.45 -1.17
N LYS A 94 -22.93 -21.46 -1.60
CA LYS A 94 -23.33 -21.64 -3.01
C LYS A 94 -24.23 -20.53 -3.56
N ASN A 95 -24.85 -19.77 -2.67
CA ASN A 95 -25.54 -18.51 -2.91
C ASN A 95 -25.72 -17.80 -1.55
N ALA A 96 -26.27 -16.59 -1.56
CA ALA A 96 -26.45 -15.79 -0.34
C ALA A 96 -27.31 -16.47 0.75
N THR A 97 -28.28 -17.30 0.38
CA THR A 97 -29.22 -17.95 1.32
C THR A 97 -28.83 -19.38 1.73
N ALA A 98 -27.89 -20.01 1.02
CA ALA A 98 -27.46 -21.37 1.27
C ALA A 98 -26.58 -21.48 2.53
N GLU A 99 -26.62 -22.61 3.23
CA GLU A 99 -25.70 -22.89 4.34
C GLU A 99 -24.21 -22.83 3.90
N ALA A 100 -23.35 -22.50 4.86
CA ALA A 100 -21.91 -22.45 4.61
C ALA A 100 -21.29 -23.85 4.62
N ILE A 101 -20.42 -24.11 3.64
CA ILE A 101 -19.62 -25.33 3.53
C ILE A 101 -18.20 -24.98 3.95
N GLN A 102 -17.70 -25.62 5.01
CA GLN A 102 -16.31 -25.46 5.42
C GLN A 102 -15.39 -26.19 4.43
N VAL A 103 -14.49 -25.44 3.79
CA VAL A 103 -13.55 -25.93 2.77
C VAL A 103 -12.27 -26.44 3.42
N THR A 104 -11.75 -25.72 4.42
CA THR A 104 -10.50 -26.08 5.12
C THR A 104 -10.77 -26.28 6.61
N GLN A 105 -9.98 -27.14 7.25
CA GLN A 105 -10.15 -27.49 8.67
C GLN A 105 -8.85 -27.40 9.49
N ASN A 106 -7.74 -27.05 8.84
CA ASN A 106 -6.40 -27.01 9.47
C ASN A 106 -5.97 -25.60 9.87
N GLY A 107 -6.82 -24.58 9.68
CA GLY A 107 -6.56 -23.20 10.06
C GLY A 107 -6.18 -23.11 11.54
N LYS A 108 -5.13 -22.33 11.83
CA LYS A 108 -4.64 -22.12 13.18
C LYS A 108 -3.87 -20.81 13.26
N ALA A 109 -4.32 -19.93 14.16
CA ALA A 109 -3.69 -18.64 14.42
C ALA A 109 -2.17 -18.76 14.53
N ASN A 110 -1.45 -17.85 13.86
CA ASN A 110 0.01 -17.78 13.84
C ASN A 110 0.73 -19.06 13.39
N LYS A 111 0.04 -19.99 12.70
CA LYS A 111 0.63 -21.25 12.21
C LYS A 111 0.19 -21.62 10.81
N ILE A 112 -1.12 -21.72 10.57
CA ILE A 112 -1.68 -22.12 9.27
C ILE A 112 -2.80 -21.17 8.91
N LEU A 113 -2.64 -20.44 7.82
CA LEU A 113 -3.58 -19.43 7.35
C LEU A 113 -4.09 -19.83 5.96
N ASN A 114 -5.40 -20.04 5.81
CA ASN A 114 -6.01 -20.36 4.53
C ASN A 114 -6.84 -19.18 4.04
N GLY A 115 -6.53 -18.67 2.86
CA GLY A 115 -7.31 -17.62 2.19
C GLY A 115 -7.09 -16.20 2.71
N VAL A 116 -6.25 -16.04 3.72
CA VAL A 116 -5.74 -14.74 4.20
C VAL A 116 -4.22 -14.81 4.28
N PRO A 117 -3.51 -13.69 4.05
CA PRO A 117 -2.07 -13.63 4.18
C PRO A 117 -1.62 -13.65 5.66
N ASP A 118 -0.37 -14.05 5.90
CA ASP A 118 0.34 -13.76 7.16
C ASP A 118 0.89 -12.32 7.13
N TRP A 119 1.61 -11.92 8.18
CA TRP A 119 2.14 -10.57 8.27
C TRP A 119 3.05 -10.21 7.08
N VAL A 120 3.96 -11.11 6.66
CA VAL A 120 4.90 -10.79 5.58
C VAL A 120 4.23 -10.80 4.21
N TYR A 121 3.28 -11.70 3.96
CA TYR A 121 2.54 -11.67 2.70
C TYR A 121 1.60 -10.47 2.61
N GLU A 122 1.00 -10.05 3.72
CA GLU A 122 0.11 -8.90 3.75
C GLU A 122 0.88 -7.61 3.43
N GLU A 123 1.96 -7.35 4.18
CA GLU A 123 2.72 -6.10 4.07
C GLU A 123 3.59 -6.07 2.81
N GLU A 124 4.31 -7.16 2.55
CA GLU A 124 5.48 -7.12 1.65
C GLU A 124 5.24 -7.78 0.29
N VAL A 125 4.30 -8.73 0.22
CA VAL A 125 4.02 -9.49 -1.00
C VAL A 125 2.82 -8.91 -1.72
N PHE A 126 1.67 -8.82 -1.06
CA PHE A 126 0.40 -8.49 -1.70
C PHE A 126 -0.02 -7.04 -1.51
N ALA A 127 0.34 -6.40 -0.39
CA ALA A 127 -0.24 -5.13 0.04
C ALA A 127 -1.79 -5.19 0.06
N SER A 128 -2.30 -6.28 0.64
CA SER A 128 -3.73 -6.61 0.73
C SER A 128 -3.95 -7.68 1.80
N ASN A 129 -5.15 -7.76 2.37
CA ASN A 129 -5.61 -8.87 3.22
C ASN A 129 -6.25 -10.02 2.43
N GLU A 130 -6.29 -9.92 1.10
CA GLU A 130 -6.85 -10.92 0.19
C GLU A 130 -5.81 -11.99 -0.17
N ALA A 131 -6.13 -13.26 0.06
CA ALA A 131 -5.40 -14.39 -0.49
C ALA A 131 -6.33 -15.48 -1.06
N ILE A 132 -7.48 -15.04 -1.61
CA ILE A 132 -8.50 -15.82 -2.30
C ILE A 132 -8.77 -15.14 -3.64
N TRP A 133 -8.89 -15.91 -4.73
CA TRP A 133 -9.18 -15.39 -6.06
C TRP A 133 -10.20 -16.25 -6.79
N TRP A 134 -11.37 -15.68 -7.05
CA TRP A 134 -12.41 -16.30 -7.88
C TRP A 134 -12.00 -16.38 -9.36
N SER A 135 -12.32 -17.50 -10.01
CA SER A 135 -12.23 -17.60 -11.46
C SER A 135 -13.27 -16.69 -12.13
N PRO A 136 -13.08 -16.26 -13.41
CA PRO A 136 -13.88 -15.22 -14.02
C PRO A 136 -15.39 -15.51 -14.04
N GLN A 137 -15.81 -16.77 -14.20
CA GLN A 137 -17.22 -17.16 -14.16
C GLN A 137 -17.69 -17.66 -12.78
N GLY A 138 -16.84 -17.58 -11.75
CA GLY A 138 -17.17 -18.04 -10.39
C GLY A 138 -17.31 -19.56 -10.24
N LYS A 139 -16.69 -20.33 -11.16
CA LYS A 139 -16.69 -21.80 -11.10
C LYS A 139 -15.66 -22.32 -10.11
N TYR A 140 -14.47 -21.75 -10.12
CA TYR A 140 -13.38 -22.16 -9.24
C TYR A 140 -12.97 -21.04 -8.29
N LEU A 141 -12.44 -21.43 -7.14
CA LEU A 141 -11.87 -20.54 -6.16
C LEU A 141 -10.43 -20.95 -5.89
N ALA A 142 -9.47 -20.09 -6.24
CA ALA A 142 -8.08 -20.26 -5.85
C ALA A 142 -7.87 -19.66 -4.45
N TYR A 143 -7.03 -20.27 -3.62
CA TYR A 143 -6.63 -19.71 -2.34
C TYR A 143 -5.20 -20.07 -1.97
N LEU A 144 -4.55 -19.17 -1.23
CA LEU A 144 -3.23 -19.41 -0.67
C LEU A 144 -3.36 -20.05 0.73
N GLN A 145 -2.59 -21.10 0.98
CA GLN A 145 -2.30 -21.59 2.31
C GLN A 145 -0.90 -21.17 2.70
N ILE A 146 -0.76 -20.48 3.82
CA ILE A 146 0.52 -20.08 4.40
C ILE A 146 0.78 -20.90 5.66
N ASN A 147 2.01 -21.40 5.79
CA ASN A 147 2.48 -22.13 6.97
C ASN A 147 3.66 -21.39 7.62
N ASP A 148 3.40 -20.84 8.81
CA ASP A 148 4.31 -20.09 9.67
C ASP A 148 4.87 -20.91 10.83
N THR A 149 4.62 -22.22 10.88
CA THR A 149 4.99 -23.06 12.04
C THR A 149 6.48 -23.02 12.39
N GLU A 150 7.35 -22.82 11.39
CA GLU A 150 8.81 -22.70 11.55
C GLU A 150 9.31 -21.24 11.55
N VAL A 151 8.41 -20.27 11.41
CA VAL A 151 8.76 -18.85 11.41
C VAL A 151 8.89 -18.36 12.85
N HIS A 152 9.96 -17.62 13.11
CA HIS A 152 10.21 -17.09 14.45
C HIS A 152 9.21 -15.98 14.79
N ASN A 153 8.80 -15.92 16.05
CA ASN A 153 7.93 -14.85 16.52
C ASN A 153 8.74 -13.60 16.88
N ILE A 154 8.21 -12.43 16.53
CA ILE A 154 8.50 -11.21 17.28
C ILE A 154 7.53 -11.13 18.46
N GLU A 155 8.05 -10.64 19.58
CA GLU A 155 7.31 -10.49 20.83
C GLU A 155 7.41 -9.04 21.31
N TYR A 156 6.29 -8.48 21.72
CA TYR A 156 6.25 -7.18 22.38
C TYR A 156 5.11 -7.08 23.39
N SER A 157 5.27 -6.22 24.38
CA SER A 157 4.26 -5.98 25.42
C SER A 157 3.19 -5.01 24.92
N LEU A 158 1.93 -5.42 25.00
CA LEU A 158 0.76 -4.57 24.88
C LEU A 158 0.27 -4.23 26.30
N TYR A 159 0.41 -2.97 26.69
CA TYR A 159 0.15 -2.55 28.07
C TYR A 159 -1.34 -2.54 28.43
N GLY A 160 -2.23 -2.27 27.47
CA GLY A 160 -3.69 -2.31 27.68
C GLY A 160 -4.18 -1.46 28.85
N ASN A 161 -5.38 -1.78 29.34
CA ASN A 161 -5.97 -1.19 30.56
C ASN A 161 -6.01 -2.19 31.72
N ASP A 162 -5.61 -3.44 31.48
CA ASP A 162 -5.60 -4.49 32.49
C ASP A 162 -4.43 -4.35 33.46
N GLN A 163 -4.51 -5.01 34.61
CA GLN A 163 -3.47 -4.96 35.65
C GLN A 163 -2.09 -5.45 35.15
N TYR A 164 -2.08 -6.41 34.20
CA TYR A 164 -0.86 -7.00 33.66
C TYR A 164 -0.82 -6.84 32.14
N PRO A 165 0.33 -6.39 31.57
CA PRO A 165 0.51 -6.33 30.13
C PRO A 165 0.37 -7.70 29.47
N THR A 166 -0.16 -7.72 28.25
CA THR A 166 -0.24 -8.92 27.42
C THR A 166 0.97 -8.99 26.49
N THR A 167 1.58 -10.16 26.32
CA THR A 167 2.60 -10.37 25.29
C THR A 167 1.93 -10.71 23.96
N VAL A 168 2.20 -9.90 22.94
CA VAL A 168 1.76 -10.16 21.57
C VAL A 168 2.82 -10.98 20.85
N PHE A 169 2.38 -12.05 20.16
CA PHE A 169 3.22 -12.91 19.34
C PHE A 169 2.83 -12.80 17.87
N ILE A 170 3.79 -12.53 16.99
CA ILE A 170 3.56 -12.47 15.54
C ILE A 170 4.67 -13.25 14.84
N PRO A 171 4.35 -14.24 14.00
CA PRO A 171 5.33 -14.83 13.09
C PRO A 171 5.91 -13.74 12.18
N TYR A 172 7.19 -13.44 12.37
CA TYR A 172 7.87 -12.34 11.71
C TYR A 172 9.26 -12.78 11.25
N PRO A 173 9.44 -13.12 9.96
CA PRO A 173 10.73 -13.58 9.47
C PRO A 173 11.68 -12.38 9.34
N LYS A 174 12.54 -12.14 10.35
CA LYS A 174 13.64 -11.16 10.23
C LYS A 174 14.65 -11.57 9.15
N ALA A 175 15.47 -10.63 8.71
CA ALA A 175 16.53 -10.87 7.73
C ALA A 175 17.34 -12.15 8.02
N GLY A 176 17.44 -13.03 7.02
CA GLY A 176 18.20 -14.28 7.14
C GLY A 176 17.42 -15.47 7.69
N CYS A 177 16.35 -15.27 8.49
CA CYS A 177 15.56 -16.33 9.12
C CYS A 177 14.77 -17.21 8.13
N VAL A 178 14.08 -18.24 8.63
CA VAL A 178 13.11 -19.05 7.85
C VAL A 178 11.94 -18.16 7.39
N ILE A 179 11.36 -18.42 6.21
CA ILE A 179 10.13 -17.74 5.73
C ILE A 179 8.92 -18.67 5.79
N PRO A 180 7.70 -18.10 5.77
CA PRO A 180 6.49 -18.87 5.52
C PRO A 180 6.60 -19.75 4.28
N ARG A 181 6.04 -20.95 4.35
CA ARG A 181 5.83 -21.80 3.17
C ARG A 181 4.43 -21.54 2.61
N ALA A 182 4.35 -21.18 1.33
CA ALA A 182 3.08 -20.90 0.66
C ALA A 182 2.72 -21.98 -0.35
N ARG A 183 1.46 -22.41 -0.34
CA ARG A 183 0.90 -23.40 -1.29
C ARG A 183 -0.38 -22.84 -1.90
N LEU A 184 -0.56 -23.05 -3.21
CA LEU A 184 -1.72 -22.57 -3.94
C LEU A 184 -2.67 -23.74 -4.22
N PHE A 185 -3.93 -23.58 -3.83
CA PHE A 185 -4.97 -24.56 -4.08
C PHE A 185 -6.10 -23.95 -4.91
N VAL A 186 -6.79 -24.81 -5.65
CA VAL A 186 -8.01 -24.46 -6.38
C VAL A 186 -9.09 -25.48 -6.04
N ILE A 187 -10.27 -24.98 -5.68
CA ILE A 187 -11.47 -25.78 -5.42
C ILE A 187 -12.53 -25.51 -6.49
N ASP A 188 -13.36 -26.52 -6.77
CA ASP A 188 -14.60 -26.35 -7.52
C ASP A 188 -15.71 -25.84 -6.59
N ALA A 189 -16.32 -24.69 -6.90
CA ALA A 189 -17.34 -24.10 -6.05
C ALA A 189 -18.64 -24.94 -5.99
N GLU A 190 -18.88 -25.80 -6.98
CA GLU A 190 -20.01 -26.73 -6.98
C GLU A 190 -19.69 -28.01 -6.18
N ASN A 191 -18.41 -28.40 -6.15
CA ASN A 191 -17.92 -29.52 -5.36
C ASN A 191 -16.65 -29.15 -4.56
N PRO A 192 -16.79 -28.45 -3.42
CA PRO A 192 -15.66 -27.91 -2.65
C PRO A 192 -14.73 -28.99 -2.09
N SER A 193 -15.19 -30.24 -2.01
CA SER A 193 -14.35 -31.39 -1.61
C SER A 193 -13.26 -31.72 -2.63
N LYS A 194 -13.45 -31.32 -3.90
CA LYS A 194 -12.45 -31.50 -4.97
C LYS A 194 -11.44 -30.34 -4.92
N GLN A 195 -10.43 -30.50 -4.08
CA GLN A 195 -9.29 -29.59 -3.99
C GLN A 195 -8.12 -30.09 -4.84
N THR A 196 -7.53 -29.19 -5.62
CA THR A 196 -6.36 -29.46 -6.45
C THR A 196 -5.25 -28.47 -6.13
N GLU A 197 -4.00 -28.94 -6.04
CA GLU A 197 -2.85 -28.06 -5.81
C GLU A 197 -2.29 -27.55 -7.14
N VAL A 198 -2.02 -26.25 -7.22
CA VAL A 198 -1.22 -25.65 -8.29
C VAL A 198 0.23 -25.68 -7.83
N VAL A 199 0.92 -26.75 -8.20
CA VAL A 199 2.26 -27.02 -7.69
C VAL A 199 3.26 -26.00 -8.24
N VAL A 200 4.13 -25.50 -7.37
CA VAL A 200 5.25 -24.64 -7.75
C VAL A 200 6.12 -25.33 -8.81
N PRO A 201 6.56 -24.65 -9.88
CA PRO A 201 7.34 -25.28 -10.93
C PRO A 201 8.67 -25.78 -10.42
N LYS A 202 9.10 -26.95 -10.88
CA LYS A 202 10.41 -27.52 -10.51
C LYS A 202 11.59 -26.59 -10.82
N SER A 203 11.44 -25.70 -11.81
CA SER A 203 12.43 -24.69 -12.19
C SER A 203 12.65 -23.59 -11.15
N VAL A 204 11.66 -23.29 -10.30
CA VAL A 204 11.83 -22.41 -9.14
C VAL A 204 12.66 -23.11 -8.06
N GLY A 205 12.64 -24.44 -8.06
CA GLY A 205 13.47 -25.31 -7.23
C GLY A 205 12.90 -25.57 -5.85
N VAL A 206 13.64 -26.33 -5.04
CA VAL A 206 13.37 -26.59 -3.62
C VAL A 206 13.75 -25.43 -2.70
N GLY A 207 14.29 -24.35 -3.27
CA GLY A 207 14.68 -23.17 -2.51
C GLY A 207 13.47 -22.35 -2.07
N ASP A 208 13.68 -21.54 -1.02
CA ASP A 208 12.74 -20.53 -0.57
C ASP A 208 12.25 -19.66 -1.73
N HIS A 209 10.93 -19.51 -1.84
CA HIS A 209 10.26 -18.73 -2.86
C HIS A 209 8.99 -18.09 -2.30
N TYR A 210 8.50 -17.08 -3.02
CA TYR A 210 7.24 -16.41 -2.75
C TYR A 210 6.30 -16.58 -3.95
N LEU A 211 5.00 -16.63 -3.66
CA LEU A 211 3.95 -16.51 -4.67
C LEU A 211 3.53 -15.04 -4.70
N ARG A 212 3.77 -14.34 -5.80
CA ARG A 212 3.50 -12.89 -5.90
C ARG A 212 2.12 -12.56 -6.44
N THR A 213 1.67 -13.21 -7.50
CA THR A 213 0.34 -12.93 -8.08
C THR A 213 -0.32 -14.22 -8.53
N VAL A 214 -1.64 -14.30 -8.34
CA VAL A 214 -2.52 -15.24 -9.02
C VAL A 214 -3.38 -14.43 -9.99
N THR A 215 -3.31 -14.74 -11.28
CA THR A 215 -4.06 -14.05 -12.32
C THR A 215 -4.83 -15.08 -13.14
N TRP A 216 -6.14 -15.13 -12.93
CA TRP A 216 -7.03 -15.92 -13.76
C TRP A 216 -7.09 -15.35 -15.18
N VAL A 217 -6.98 -16.23 -16.18
CA VAL A 217 -7.15 -15.90 -17.60
C VAL A 217 -8.53 -16.36 -18.08
N THR A 218 -8.86 -17.62 -17.78
CA THR A 218 -10.17 -18.23 -17.96
C THR A 218 -10.43 -19.13 -16.76
N ASP A 219 -11.62 -19.72 -16.63
CA ASP A 219 -11.89 -20.72 -15.57
C ASP A 219 -10.95 -21.94 -15.61
N GLN A 220 -10.27 -22.20 -16.73
CA GLN A 220 -9.37 -23.35 -16.90
C GLN A 220 -7.92 -22.94 -17.14
N ARG A 221 -7.60 -21.65 -17.06
CA ARG A 221 -6.25 -21.12 -17.29
C ARG A 221 -5.88 -20.11 -16.22
N LEU A 222 -4.78 -20.36 -15.53
CA LEU A 222 -4.29 -19.58 -14.40
C LEU A 222 -2.83 -19.21 -14.61
N ALA A 223 -2.46 -17.96 -14.34
CA ALA A 223 -1.08 -17.51 -14.39
C ALA A 223 -0.59 -17.15 -12.98
N VAL A 224 0.56 -17.69 -12.57
CA VAL A 224 1.12 -17.51 -11.23
C VAL A 224 2.54 -16.96 -11.33
N GLN A 225 2.82 -15.89 -10.59
CA GLN A 225 4.19 -15.38 -10.44
C GLN A 225 4.87 -16.00 -9.24
N TRP A 226 5.98 -16.68 -9.51
CA TRP A 226 6.87 -17.26 -8.51
C TRP A 226 8.15 -16.44 -8.44
N LEU A 227 8.50 -16.02 -7.23
CA LEU A 227 9.62 -15.13 -6.96
C LEU A 227 10.60 -15.85 -6.03
N PRO A 228 11.78 -16.27 -6.53
CA PRO A 228 12.82 -16.84 -5.67
C PRO A 228 13.22 -15.87 -4.55
N ARG A 229 13.69 -16.39 -3.41
CA ARG A 229 14.10 -15.58 -2.24
C ARG A 229 15.12 -14.46 -2.54
N ARG A 230 15.89 -14.56 -3.63
CA ARG A 230 16.85 -13.52 -4.06
C ARG A 230 16.21 -12.34 -4.79
N GLN A 231 15.05 -12.55 -5.42
CA GLN A 231 14.20 -11.52 -6.04
C GLN A 231 14.86 -10.72 -7.18
N ASP A 232 15.94 -11.25 -7.74
CA ASP A 232 16.61 -10.80 -8.96
C ASP A 232 16.01 -11.41 -10.24
N SER A 233 15.05 -12.32 -10.08
CA SER A 233 14.28 -12.93 -11.17
C SER A 233 12.84 -13.20 -10.76
N VAL A 234 11.90 -13.22 -11.70
CA VAL A 234 10.53 -13.71 -11.50
C VAL A 234 10.18 -14.70 -12.61
N LEU A 235 9.52 -15.80 -12.24
CA LEU A 235 8.93 -16.75 -13.18
C LEU A 235 7.42 -16.55 -13.20
N LEU A 236 6.87 -16.16 -14.34
CA LEU A 236 5.45 -16.27 -14.61
C LEU A 236 5.17 -17.64 -15.24
N GLN A 237 4.51 -18.51 -14.51
CA GLN A 237 4.06 -19.82 -14.99
C GLN A 237 2.57 -19.78 -15.32
N ILE A 238 2.20 -20.25 -16.50
CA ILE A 238 0.82 -20.45 -16.93
C ILE A 238 0.48 -21.93 -16.77
N TYR A 239 -0.68 -22.18 -16.19
CA TYR A 239 -1.23 -23.50 -15.94
C TYR A 239 -2.59 -23.64 -16.63
N ASP A 240 -2.79 -24.79 -17.27
CA ASP A 240 -4.09 -25.19 -17.82
C ASP A 240 -4.64 -26.39 -17.05
N TYR A 241 -5.94 -26.38 -16.79
CA TYR A 241 -6.61 -27.45 -16.07
C TYR A 241 -7.05 -28.57 -17.02
N ASP A 242 -6.55 -29.78 -16.80
CA ASP A 242 -6.85 -30.97 -17.63
C ASP A 242 -8.12 -31.73 -17.20
N GLY A 243 -8.85 -31.21 -16.22
CA GLY A 243 -10.01 -31.87 -15.59
C GLY A 243 -9.68 -32.59 -14.27
N THR A 244 -8.39 -32.82 -14.00
CA THR A 244 -7.88 -33.47 -12.78
C THR A 244 -6.82 -32.63 -12.08
N ASN A 245 -5.86 -32.08 -12.82
CA ASN A 245 -4.71 -31.35 -12.30
C ASN A 245 -4.43 -30.07 -13.11
N TRP A 246 -3.69 -29.15 -12.50
CA TRP A 246 -3.13 -27.97 -13.16
C TRP A 246 -1.79 -28.32 -13.80
N LYS A 247 -1.70 -28.23 -15.13
CA LYS A 247 -0.49 -28.56 -15.91
C LYS A 247 0.22 -27.31 -16.36
N GLU A 248 1.53 -27.27 -16.15
CA GLU A 248 2.42 -26.23 -16.69
C GLU A 248 2.36 -26.24 -18.23
N THR A 249 1.95 -25.13 -18.87
CA THR A 249 1.85 -25.05 -20.33
C THR A 249 2.79 -24.02 -20.96
N LEU A 250 2.87 -22.82 -20.38
CA LEU A 250 3.74 -21.75 -20.87
C LEU A 250 4.46 -21.07 -19.70
N LYS A 251 5.66 -20.56 -19.97
CA LYS A 251 6.43 -19.81 -18.97
C LYS A 251 7.06 -18.55 -19.56
N PHE A 252 7.21 -17.55 -18.72
CA PHE A 252 7.94 -16.33 -19.02
C PHE A 252 8.84 -15.98 -17.83
N GLU A 253 10.14 -15.85 -18.07
CA GLU A 253 11.11 -15.51 -17.03
C GLU A 253 11.64 -14.09 -17.27
N GLN A 254 11.64 -13.27 -16.22
CA GLN A 254 12.23 -11.94 -16.24
C GLN A 254 13.34 -11.89 -15.20
N LYS A 255 14.52 -11.41 -15.60
CA LYS A 255 15.67 -11.19 -14.71
C LYS A 255 16.10 -9.74 -14.71
N SER A 256 16.51 -9.25 -13.55
CA SER A 256 17.16 -7.96 -13.41
C SER A 256 18.66 -8.11 -13.62
N LYS A 257 19.26 -7.22 -14.40
CA LYS A 257 20.73 -7.21 -14.64
C LYS A 257 21.48 -6.40 -13.58
N THR A 258 20.80 -5.48 -12.91
CA THR A 258 21.43 -4.45 -12.07
C THR A 258 20.91 -4.41 -10.63
N GLY A 259 19.82 -5.12 -10.32
CA GLY A 259 19.22 -5.09 -8.99
C GLY A 259 18.13 -6.15 -8.81
N TRP A 260 16.97 -5.74 -8.33
CA TRP A 260 15.79 -6.60 -8.15
C TRP A 260 14.83 -6.47 -9.34
N VAL A 261 13.82 -7.35 -9.39
CA VAL A 261 12.76 -7.29 -10.41
C VAL A 261 11.56 -6.48 -9.92
N GLY A 262 11.11 -5.53 -10.73
CA GLY A 262 9.96 -4.68 -10.42
C GLY A 262 10.37 -3.26 -10.04
N ARG A 263 9.45 -2.49 -9.45
CA ARG A 263 9.78 -1.25 -8.71
C ARG A 263 9.89 -1.55 -7.24
N TYR A 264 8.74 -1.87 -6.68
CA TYR A 264 8.61 -2.60 -5.45
C TYR A 264 8.59 -4.05 -5.88
N PHE A 265 7.42 -4.57 -6.22
CA PHE A 265 7.25 -5.95 -6.71
C PHE A 265 7.26 -6.04 -8.25
N PRO A 266 7.43 -7.25 -8.81
CA PRO A 266 7.14 -7.52 -10.22
C PRO A 266 5.69 -7.13 -10.57
N ALA A 267 5.49 -6.43 -11.70
CA ALA A 267 4.14 -6.06 -12.14
C ALA A 267 3.31 -7.29 -12.53
N ALA A 268 2.01 -7.30 -12.22
CA ALA A 268 1.10 -8.35 -12.68
C ALA A 268 0.99 -8.37 -14.23
N PRO A 269 0.72 -9.54 -14.86
CA PRO A 269 0.42 -9.61 -16.28
C PRO A 269 -1.04 -9.20 -16.55
N TYR A 270 -1.29 -8.59 -17.71
CA TYR A 270 -2.63 -8.27 -18.20
C TYR A 270 -2.87 -9.03 -19.50
N PHE A 271 -3.67 -10.09 -19.45
CA PHE A 271 -3.90 -10.96 -20.60
C PHE A 271 -4.68 -10.26 -21.71
N ALA A 272 -4.25 -10.50 -22.96
CA ALA A 272 -4.94 -10.05 -24.15
C ALA A 272 -6.19 -10.92 -24.40
N ALA A 273 -7.09 -10.44 -25.27
CA ALA A 273 -8.37 -11.11 -25.56
C ALA A 273 -8.22 -12.52 -26.14
N ASN A 274 -7.05 -12.89 -26.66
CA ASN A 274 -6.76 -14.25 -27.14
C ASN A 274 -6.46 -15.25 -26.02
N ASN A 275 -6.40 -14.80 -24.76
CA ASN A 275 -6.11 -15.61 -23.58
C ASN A 275 -4.74 -16.34 -23.61
N MET A 276 -3.81 -15.92 -24.48
CA MET A 276 -2.48 -16.52 -24.66
C MET A 276 -1.37 -15.51 -24.41
N SER A 277 -1.45 -14.36 -25.07
CA SER A 277 -0.48 -13.28 -24.90
C SER A 277 -0.92 -12.31 -23.80
N PHE A 278 0.03 -11.52 -23.30
CA PHE A 278 -0.24 -10.56 -22.23
C PHE A 278 0.65 -9.33 -22.32
N TYR A 279 0.19 -8.26 -21.68
CA TYR A 279 0.93 -7.03 -21.48
C TYR A 279 1.53 -7.00 -20.07
N LYS A 280 2.74 -6.47 -19.95
CA LYS A 280 3.43 -6.35 -18.65
C LYS A 280 4.31 -5.11 -18.65
N VAL A 281 4.34 -4.41 -17.52
CA VAL A 281 5.31 -3.33 -17.28
C VAL A 281 6.61 -3.94 -16.76
N MET A 282 7.71 -3.70 -17.48
CA MET A 282 9.05 -4.16 -17.06
C MET A 282 10.15 -3.28 -17.67
N SER A 283 11.36 -3.34 -17.12
CA SER A 283 12.50 -2.58 -17.61
C SER A 283 12.87 -3.00 -19.03
N ASN A 284 13.04 -2.03 -19.93
CA ASN A 284 13.62 -2.23 -21.26
C ASN A 284 15.17 -2.28 -21.19
N ASP A 285 15.83 -2.42 -22.33
CA ASP A 285 17.29 -2.50 -22.40
C ASP A 285 18.02 -1.24 -21.91
N ASN A 286 17.34 -0.09 -21.89
CA ASN A 286 17.86 1.17 -21.36
C ASN A 286 17.56 1.36 -19.86
N GLY A 287 16.98 0.34 -19.19
CA GLY A 287 16.64 0.39 -17.77
C GLY A 287 15.38 1.20 -17.43
N TYR A 288 14.58 1.63 -18.42
CA TYR A 288 13.31 2.31 -18.15
C TYR A 288 12.14 1.34 -18.19
N LYS A 289 11.24 1.42 -17.20
CA LYS A 289 10.07 0.53 -17.11
C LYS A 289 9.01 0.92 -18.13
N HIS A 290 8.82 0.05 -19.11
CA HIS A 290 7.93 0.25 -20.25
C HIS A 290 6.96 -0.91 -20.42
N LEU A 291 5.92 -0.68 -21.22
CA LEU A 291 4.98 -1.72 -21.61
C LEU A 291 5.65 -2.67 -22.59
N HIS A 292 5.48 -3.96 -22.32
CA HIS A 292 5.90 -5.03 -23.20
C HIS A 292 4.71 -5.90 -23.53
N TYR A 293 4.58 -6.24 -24.81
CA TYR A 293 3.70 -7.31 -25.28
C TYR A 293 4.49 -8.61 -25.26
N VAL A 294 3.98 -9.62 -24.56
CA VAL A 294 4.61 -10.93 -24.42
C VAL A 294 3.76 -11.97 -25.12
N ASP A 295 4.36 -12.63 -26.10
CA ASP A 295 3.74 -13.70 -26.88
C ASP A 295 4.70 -14.87 -27.04
N ALA A 296 4.21 -16.09 -26.80
CA ALA A 296 5.01 -17.32 -26.78
C ALA A 296 6.35 -17.20 -26.02
N GLY A 297 6.36 -16.48 -24.88
CA GLY A 297 7.55 -16.27 -24.05
C GLY A 297 8.52 -15.18 -24.55
N LYS A 298 8.27 -14.58 -25.71
CA LYS A 298 9.06 -13.46 -26.24
C LYS A 298 8.41 -12.14 -25.87
N ALA A 299 9.15 -11.26 -25.20
CA ALA A 299 8.71 -9.91 -24.89
C ALA A 299 9.17 -8.91 -25.94
N THR A 300 8.27 -8.04 -26.39
CA THR A 300 8.54 -6.92 -27.31
C THR A 300 8.11 -5.61 -26.65
N PRO A 301 9.00 -4.61 -26.50
CA PRO A 301 8.61 -3.31 -25.96
C PRO A 301 7.65 -2.61 -26.94
N ILE A 302 6.55 -2.07 -26.42
CA ILE A 302 5.56 -1.30 -27.18
C ILE A 302 5.53 0.19 -26.79
N THR A 303 6.23 0.55 -25.72
CA THR A 303 6.55 1.94 -25.37
C THR A 303 8.05 2.09 -25.15
N SER A 304 8.57 3.31 -25.35
CA SER A 304 9.99 3.61 -25.14
C SER A 304 10.22 5.09 -24.86
N GLY A 305 11.38 5.41 -24.29
CA GLY A 305 11.81 6.78 -23.98
C GLY A 305 12.39 6.89 -22.57
N LYS A 306 12.94 8.07 -22.25
CA LYS A 306 13.52 8.40 -20.93
C LYS A 306 12.43 8.77 -19.92
N TRP A 307 11.48 7.87 -19.75
CA TRP A 307 10.31 7.98 -18.91
C TRP A 307 9.80 6.58 -18.57
N GLU A 308 8.88 6.45 -17.62
CA GLU A 308 8.33 5.16 -17.21
C GLU A 308 6.81 5.09 -17.31
N VAL A 309 6.31 3.92 -17.70
CA VAL A 309 4.90 3.53 -17.51
C VAL A 309 4.75 3.06 -16.07
N ILE A 310 3.92 3.73 -15.27
CA ILE A 310 3.70 3.42 -13.84
C ILE A 310 2.91 2.12 -13.68
N TYR A 311 1.72 2.03 -14.27
CA TYR A 311 0.89 0.83 -14.24
C TYR A 311 -0.07 0.77 -15.44
N ILE A 312 -0.57 -0.44 -15.73
CA ILE A 312 -1.67 -0.66 -16.67
C ILE A 312 -2.98 -0.51 -15.89
N SER A 313 -3.85 0.40 -16.31
CA SER A 313 -5.15 0.61 -15.66
C SER A 313 -6.20 -0.37 -16.22
N LYS A 314 -6.25 -0.53 -17.55
CA LYS A 314 -7.21 -1.42 -18.20
C LYS A 314 -6.70 -1.88 -19.57
N VAL A 315 -6.99 -3.13 -19.92
CA VAL A 315 -6.83 -3.69 -21.28
C VAL A 315 -8.22 -4.02 -21.81
N THR A 316 -8.53 -3.57 -23.01
CA THR A 316 -9.74 -3.94 -23.77
C THR A 316 -9.32 -4.71 -25.03
N LYS A 317 -10.29 -5.08 -25.86
CA LYS A 317 -10.01 -5.74 -27.14
C LYS A 317 -9.18 -4.84 -28.08
N ASP A 318 -9.48 -3.54 -28.08
CA ASP A 318 -8.97 -2.60 -29.09
C ASP A 318 -7.98 -1.58 -28.52
N SER A 319 -7.95 -1.39 -27.20
CA SER A 319 -7.14 -0.35 -26.55
C SER A 319 -6.54 -0.81 -25.22
N MET A 320 -5.42 -0.20 -24.85
CA MET A 320 -4.82 -0.33 -23.52
C MET A 320 -4.64 1.06 -22.91
N ILE A 321 -5.14 1.24 -21.70
CA ILE A 321 -4.95 2.46 -20.92
C ILE A 321 -3.89 2.23 -19.85
N SER A 322 -2.89 3.11 -19.81
CA SER A 322 -1.80 3.08 -18.83
C SER A 322 -1.52 4.49 -18.29
N ILE A 323 -0.95 4.57 -17.08
CA ILE A 323 -0.47 5.81 -16.48
C ILE A 323 1.04 5.87 -16.62
N SER A 324 1.59 7.01 -17.03
CA SER A 324 3.03 7.21 -17.28
C SER A 324 3.53 8.55 -16.74
N LYS A 325 4.84 8.65 -16.53
CA LYS A 325 5.52 9.90 -16.09
C LYS A 325 6.31 10.49 -17.26
N SER A 326 5.68 11.39 -18.04
CA SER A 326 6.17 12.05 -19.27
C SER A 326 6.37 11.13 -20.47
N GLY A 327 6.28 11.62 -21.72
CA GLY A 327 6.58 10.85 -22.94
C GLY A 327 5.54 10.92 -24.06
N HIS A 328 5.86 11.61 -25.17
CA HIS A 328 5.06 11.64 -26.40
C HIS A 328 5.90 11.20 -27.60
N SER A 329 5.37 10.20 -28.32
CA SER A 329 5.67 10.00 -29.74
C SER A 329 4.72 9.02 -30.45
N ALA A 330 3.84 8.27 -29.76
CA ALA A 330 2.83 7.41 -30.41
C ALA A 330 1.45 7.28 -29.71
N PRO A 331 1.30 7.35 -28.36
CA PRO A 331 -0.03 7.29 -27.74
C PRO A 331 -0.69 8.67 -27.55
N GLU A 332 -2.01 8.73 -27.72
CA GLU A 332 -2.83 9.85 -27.29
C GLU A 332 -2.82 9.96 -25.76
N CYS A 333 -2.51 11.13 -25.21
CA CYS A 333 -2.61 11.36 -23.76
C CYS A 333 -3.96 11.98 -23.43
N LEU A 334 -4.78 11.23 -22.68
CA LEU A 334 -6.15 11.62 -22.33
C LEU A 334 -6.24 12.80 -21.35
N THR A 335 -5.18 13.05 -20.56
CA THR A 335 -5.19 14.05 -19.48
C THR A 335 -4.23 15.21 -19.66
N CYS A 336 -3.24 15.11 -20.56
CA CYS A 336 -2.13 16.08 -20.63
C CYS A 336 -2.55 17.49 -21.08
N SER A 337 -3.66 17.60 -21.82
CA SER A 337 -4.24 18.87 -22.24
C SER A 337 -5.30 19.41 -21.27
N LEU A 338 -5.71 18.63 -20.28
CA LEU A 338 -6.77 19.00 -19.34
C LEU A 338 -6.18 19.73 -18.13
N TYR A 339 -6.71 20.93 -17.86
CA TYR A 339 -6.39 21.73 -16.67
C TYR A 339 -4.90 21.73 -16.30
N GLN A 340 -4.04 22.10 -17.26
CA GLN A 340 -2.59 21.93 -17.17
C GLN A 340 -1.97 22.50 -15.89
N ASP A 341 -2.52 23.59 -15.35
CA ASP A 341 -2.02 24.23 -14.13
C ASP A 341 -2.52 23.56 -12.83
N ARG A 342 -3.62 22.79 -12.89
CA ARG A 342 -4.30 22.19 -11.73
C ARG A 342 -4.10 20.68 -11.64
N CYS A 343 -3.94 19.99 -12.77
CA CYS A 343 -4.19 18.56 -12.88
C CYS A 343 -3.02 17.79 -13.53
N GLN A 344 -1.90 17.69 -12.80
CA GLN A 344 -0.68 17.03 -13.28
C GLN A 344 -0.42 15.65 -12.64
N TYR A 345 -1.31 15.19 -11.76
CA TYR A 345 -1.25 13.88 -11.11
C TYR A 345 -2.63 13.23 -11.17
N ASN A 346 -2.74 12.07 -11.82
CA ASN A 346 -4.03 11.45 -12.15
C ASN A 346 -4.05 9.95 -11.85
N SER A 347 -5.22 9.46 -11.43
CA SER A 347 -5.56 8.04 -11.38
C SER A 347 -6.77 7.75 -12.28
N ALA A 348 -6.90 6.51 -12.74
CA ALA A 348 -8.01 6.09 -13.60
C ALA A 348 -8.65 4.79 -13.10
N TYR A 349 -9.98 4.79 -13.04
CA TYR A 349 -10.81 3.67 -12.61
C TYR A 349 -11.85 3.37 -13.69
N PHE A 350 -11.92 2.12 -14.15
CA PHE A 350 -12.79 1.72 -15.26
C PHE A 350 -13.98 0.89 -14.80
N SER A 351 -15.11 1.02 -15.48
CA SER A 351 -16.20 0.03 -15.38
C SER A 351 -15.71 -1.36 -15.82
N LEU A 352 -16.45 -2.42 -15.46
CA LEU A 352 -16.08 -3.80 -15.76
C LEU A 352 -15.75 -4.02 -17.24
N ASN A 353 -16.60 -3.50 -18.13
CA ASN A 353 -16.45 -3.56 -19.58
C ASN A 353 -15.70 -2.35 -20.19
N ALA A 354 -15.13 -1.47 -19.35
CA ALA A 354 -14.48 -0.22 -19.75
C ALA A 354 -15.36 0.75 -20.57
N SER A 355 -16.68 0.62 -20.55
CA SER A 355 -17.59 1.56 -21.24
C SER A 355 -17.61 2.95 -20.61
N PHE A 356 -17.17 3.07 -19.36
CA PHE A 356 -17.00 4.34 -18.66
C PHE A 356 -15.77 4.27 -17.76
N PHE A 357 -15.24 5.44 -17.43
CA PHE A 357 -14.19 5.57 -16.45
C PHE A 357 -14.45 6.78 -15.54
N ARG A 358 -13.94 6.68 -14.33
CA ARG A 358 -13.73 7.82 -13.44
C ARG A 358 -12.23 8.08 -13.43
N MET A 359 -11.84 9.28 -13.78
CA MET A 359 -10.48 9.76 -13.62
C MET A 359 -10.49 10.91 -12.63
N ASP A 360 -9.40 11.03 -11.89
CA ASP A 360 -9.14 12.26 -11.16
C ASP A 360 -8.95 13.37 -12.21
N CYS A 361 -9.44 14.59 -11.96
CA CYS A 361 -9.12 15.74 -12.80
C CYS A 361 -9.53 15.64 -14.30
N TYR A 362 -10.54 14.83 -14.64
CA TYR A 362 -11.07 14.66 -16.00
C TYR A 362 -12.54 15.07 -16.09
N GLU A 363 -12.95 15.71 -17.19
CA GLU A 363 -14.27 16.33 -17.29
C GLU A 363 -15.08 15.89 -18.52
N ILE A 364 -16.01 14.97 -18.26
CA ILE A 364 -17.26 14.82 -19.04
C ILE A 364 -18.46 15.11 -18.13
N GLN A 365 -18.37 14.65 -16.88
CA GLN A 365 -19.30 14.97 -15.79
C GLN A 365 -18.50 15.08 -14.49
N VAL A 366 -18.58 16.24 -13.83
CA VAL A 366 -17.93 16.47 -12.55
C VAL A 366 -18.67 15.71 -11.45
N LEU A 367 -17.96 14.83 -10.72
CA LEU A 367 -18.51 14.10 -9.57
C LEU A 367 -18.26 14.80 -8.24
N GLU A 368 -17.12 15.50 -8.13
CA GLU A 368 -16.67 16.27 -6.96
C GLU A 368 -15.61 17.27 -7.44
N ASP A 369 -15.74 18.55 -7.09
CA ASP A 369 -14.85 19.65 -7.53
C ASP A 369 -14.10 20.34 -6.39
N ASN A 370 -14.42 20.02 -5.13
CA ASN A 370 -13.87 20.62 -3.93
C ASN A 370 -14.04 22.15 -3.85
N THR A 371 -15.05 22.73 -4.50
CA THR A 371 -15.29 24.20 -4.50
C THR A 371 -15.41 24.81 -3.11
N LYS A 372 -16.01 24.09 -2.15
CA LYS A 372 -16.08 24.52 -0.74
C LYS A 372 -14.70 24.64 -0.11
N LEU A 373 -13.83 23.65 -0.34
CA LEU A 373 -12.46 23.65 0.17
C LEU A 373 -11.64 24.75 -0.52
N GLU A 374 -11.77 24.89 -1.85
CA GLU A 374 -11.10 25.93 -2.63
C GLU A 374 -11.43 27.33 -2.11
N LYS A 375 -12.70 27.60 -1.77
CA LYS A 375 -13.11 28.87 -1.17
C LYS A 375 -12.39 29.12 0.16
N ILE A 376 -12.42 28.16 1.09
CA ILE A 376 -11.74 28.30 2.41
C ILE A 376 -10.25 28.59 2.22
N LEU A 377 -9.58 27.82 1.35
CA LEU A 377 -8.14 27.93 1.12
C LEU A 377 -7.74 29.26 0.45
N THR A 378 -8.62 29.88 -0.32
CA THR A 378 -8.33 31.11 -1.07
C THR A 378 -8.78 32.38 -0.35
N THR A 379 -9.81 32.32 0.50
CA THR A 379 -10.35 33.50 1.18
C THR A 379 -9.95 33.63 2.64
N GLU A 380 -9.71 32.51 3.34
CA GLU A 380 -9.52 32.51 4.80
C GLU A 380 -8.09 32.19 5.21
N LEU A 381 -7.30 31.54 4.35
CA LEU A 381 -5.98 31.01 4.68
C LEU A 381 -4.89 31.57 3.77
N LEU A 382 -3.73 31.87 4.37
CA LEU A 382 -2.52 32.20 3.63
C LEU A 382 -1.78 30.91 3.29
N MET A 383 -2.02 30.39 2.09
CA MET A 383 -1.44 29.12 1.66
C MET A 383 0.02 29.27 1.21
N PRO A 384 0.89 28.29 1.54
CA PRO A 384 2.24 28.26 1.00
C PRO A 384 2.24 27.92 -0.49
N THR A 385 3.34 28.22 -1.17
CA THR A 385 3.52 27.87 -2.60
C THR A 385 4.57 26.78 -2.74
N ILE A 386 4.39 25.85 -3.69
CA ILE A 386 5.36 24.77 -3.93
C ILE A 386 6.03 24.99 -5.28
N LYS A 387 7.36 25.03 -5.31
CA LYS A 387 8.14 24.95 -6.55
C LYS A 387 8.81 23.60 -6.68
N ARG A 388 8.89 23.11 -7.90
CA ARG A 388 9.53 21.85 -8.26
C ARG A 388 10.55 22.12 -9.35
N ALA A 389 11.72 21.54 -9.22
CA ALA A 389 12.75 21.64 -10.23
C ALA A 389 13.71 20.45 -10.10
N THR A 390 14.71 20.42 -10.97
CA THR A 390 15.79 19.46 -10.89
C THR A 390 17.08 20.16 -10.49
N MET A 391 17.97 19.41 -9.86
CA MET A 391 19.34 19.83 -9.58
C MET A 391 20.31 18.73 -9.96
N LYS A 392 21.54 19.10 -10.28
CA LYS A 392 22.56 18.14 -10.70
C LYS A 392 23.34 17.63 -9.49
N ILE A 393 23.20 16.34 -9.17
CA ILE A 393 23.92 15.65 -8.10
C ILE A 393 24.45 14.32 -8.64
N ALA A 394 25.72 14.02 -8.37
CA ALA A 394 26.39 12.80 -8.83
C ALA A 394 26.25 12.51 -10.34
N GLY A 395 26.11 13.56 -11.17
CA GLY A 395 25.93 13.45 -12.62
C GLY A 395 24.48 13.31 -13.10
N TYR A 396 23.52 13.12 -12.20
CA TYR A 396 22.09 12.97 -12.49
C TYR A 396 21.32 14.28 -12.29
N ASN A 397 20.27 14.48 -13.08
CA ASN A 397 19.27 15.53 -12.84
C ASN A 397 18.20 14.96 -11.91
N LEU A 398 18.27 15.31 -10.64
CA LEU A 398 17.45 14.74 -9.58
C LEU A 398 16.43 15.78 -9.09
N TRP A 399 15.20 15.34 -8.86
CA TRP A 399 14.09 16.23 -8.54
C TRP A 399 14.14 16.69 -7.09
N TYR A 400 13.72 17.93 -6.87
CA TYR A 400 13.35 18.43 -5.56
C TYR A 400 12.01 19.16 -5.64
N GLN A 401 11.33 19.24 -4.50
CA GLN A 401 10.24 20.17 -4.28
C GLN A 401 10.52 21.01 -3.05
N MET A 402 10.15 22.28 -3.11
CA MET A 402 10.35 23.24 -2.02
C MET A 402 9.07 24.03 -1.81
N MET A 403 8.56 23.98 -0.59
CA MET A 403 7.41 24.74 -0.12
C MET A 403 7.89 26.04 0.52
N PHE A 404 7.37 27.15 0.02
CA PHE A 404 7.71 28.51 0.42
C PHE A 404 6.59 29.14 1.25
N PRO A 405 6.93 29.85 2.33
CA PRO A 405 5.94 30.55 3.13
C PRO A 405 5.13 31.56 2.31
N PRO A 406 3.90 31.90 2.74
CA PRO A 406 3.14 33.00 2.16
C PRO A 406 3.94 34.30 2.23
N ASN A 407 3.91 35.09 1.15
CA ASN A 407 4.68 36.33 0.99
C ASN A 407 6.21 36.12 1.14
N PHE A 408 6.71 35.01 0.58
CA PHE A 408 8.14 34.70 0.55
C PHE A 408 8.98 35.83 -0.05
N ASP A 409 10.07 36.18 0.63
CA ASP A 409 11.00 37.23 0.24
C ASP A 409 12.42 36.64 0.13
N PRO A 410 12.97 36.48 -1.09
CA PRO A 410 14.27 35.84 -1.28
C PRO A 410 15.45 36.62 -0.67
N SER A 411 15.26 37.86 -0.23
CA SER A 411 16.28 38.63 0.48
C SER A 411 16.43 38.24 1.96
N LYS A 412 15.44 37.54 2.52
CA LYS A 412 15.44 37.07 3.92
C LYS A 412 16.01 35.66 4.05
N LYS A 413 16.41 35.31 5.27
CA LYS A 413 16.89 33.98 5.65
C LYS A 413 15.81 33.22 6.42
N TYR A 414 15.45 32.05 5.93
CA TYR A 414 14.42 31.19 6.50
C TYR A 414 15.04 29.90 7.06
N PRO A 415 14.49 29.36 8.16
CA PRO A 415 14.84 28.02 8.60
C PRO A 415 14.40 27.00 7.54
N LEU A 416 15.15 25.91 7.43
CA LEU A 416 14.92 24.83 6.47
C LEU A 416 14.62 23.54 7.22
N LEU A 417 13.53 22.86 6.85
CA LEU A 417 13.25 21.51 7.28
C LEU A 417 13.24 20.58 6.08
N ILE A 418 14.15 19.60 6.08
CA ILE A 418 14.14 18.52 5.09
C ILE A 418 13.16 17.45 5.52
N GLN A 419 12.17 17.16 4.67
CA GLN A 419 11.26 16.05 4.82
C GLN A 419 11.74 14.90 3.93
N VAL A 420 12.32 13.88 4.55
CA VAL A 420 12.94 12.77 3.84
C VAL A 420 12.16 11.48 4.04
N TYR A 421 12.07 10.70 2.96
CA TYR A 421 11.81 9.28 3.05
C TYR A 421 13.01 8.49 2.52
N GLY A 422 13.42 8.70 1.27
CA GLY A 422 14.70 8.18 0.74
C GLY A 422 14.78 6.66 0.55
N GLY A 423 13.66 5.94 0.70
CA GLY A 423 13.62 4.51 0.45
C GLY A 423 13.71 4.16 -1.04
N PRO A 424 14.29 3.02 -1.40
CA PRO A 424 14.23 2.41 -2.72
C PRO A 424 12.86 2.51 -3.40
N ALA A 425 12.91 2.94 -4.66
CA ALA A 425 11.76 3.22 -5.52
C ALA A 425 10.81 4.34 -5.04
N SER A 426 11.14 5.07 -3.96
CA SER A 426 10.31 6.15 -3.45
C SER A 426 10.24 7.36 -4.37
N GLN A 427 9.22 8.18 -4.15
CA GLN A 427 9.12 9.50 -4.74
C GLN A 427 8.46 10.44 -3.73
N ASN A 428 9.19 11.47 -3.31
CA ASN A 428 8.69 12.54 -2.44
C ASN A 428 8.51 13.86 -3.21
N THR A 429 8.89 13.88 -4.48
CA THR A 429 8.72 15.03 -5.39
C THR A 429 7.66 14.70 -6.43
N ASP A 430 6.44 15.19 -6.21
CA ASP A 430 5.28 14.88 -7.04
C ASP A 430 4.28 16.04 -7.07
N TYR A 431 3.26 15.92 -7.91
CA TYR A 431 2.22 16.94 -8.10
C TYR A 431 0.96 16.69 -7.26
N VAL A 432 1.03 15.85 -6.23
CA VAL A 432 -0.12 15.58 -5.36
C VAL A 432 -0.34 16.77 -4.41
N PHE A 433 -1.59 17.22 -4.30
CA PHE A 433 -2.01 18.23 -3.34
C PHE A 433 -2.12 17.62 -1.93
N ARG A 434 -1.50 18.25 -0.93
CA ARG A 434 -1.50 17.80 0.47
C ARG A 434 -1.73 18.96 1.42
N LEU A 435 -2.58 18.74 2.42
CA LEU A 435 -2.72 19.58 3.62
C LEU A 435 -2.24 18.76 4.82
N GLU A 436 -1.00 19.01 5.25
CA GLU A 436 -0.32 18.21 6.26
C GLU A 436 0.51 19.09 7.21
N TRP A 437 1.29 18.47 8.10
CA TRP A 437 2.16 19.17 9.05
C TRP A 437 3.11 20.15 8.36
N ALA A 438 3.65 19.79 7.19
CA ALA A 438 4.50 20.67 6.37
C ALA A 438 3.78 21.96 5.97
N THR A 439 2.49 21.88 5.60
CA THR A 439 1.68 23.04 5.21
C THR A 439 1.56 24.04 6.36
N TYR A 440 1.32 23.54 7.58
CA TYR A 440 1.26 24.36 8.80
C TYR A 440 2.61 25.02 9.11
N LEU A 441 3.71 24.24 9.16
CA LEU A 441 5.04 24.77 9.45
C LEU A 441 5.46 25.85 8.45
N CYS A 442 5.13 25.66 7.18
CA CYS A 442 5.46 26.62 6.14
C CYS A 442 4.59 27.88 6.20
N SER A 443 3.27 27.70 6.33
CA SER A 443 2.31 28.81 6.37
C SER A 443 2.48 29.68 7.61
N THR A 444 2.41 29.05 8.79
CA THR A 444 2.35 29.74 10.09
C THR A 444 3.74 30.03 10.62
N GLU A 445 4.61 29.03 10.65
CA GLU A 445 5.93 29.13 11.31
C GLU A 445 7.03 29.64 10.38
N LYS A 446 6.69 29.90 9.11
CA LYS A 446 7.60 30.45 8.09
C LYS A 446 8.86 29.59 7.90
N VAL A 447 8.72 28.27 8.01
CA VAL A 447 9.79 27.30 7.73
C VAL A 447 9.72 26.88 6.27
N ILE A 448 10.84 26.94 5.53
CA ILE A 448 10.91 26.35 4.20
C ILE A 448 10.96 24.83 4.35
N ILE A 449 10.07 24.13 3.67
CA ILE A 449 10.06 22.66 3.65
C ILE A 449 10.61 22.20 2.31
N ALA A 450 11.57 21.28 2.31
CA ALA A 450 12.08 20.70 1.08
C ALA A 450 12.12 19.17 1.13
N SER A 451 11.82 18.56 -0.02
CA SER A 451 11.99 17.12 -0.25
C SER A 451 12.83 16.93 -1.51
N PHE A 452 13.66 15.89 -1.52
CA PHE A 452 14.60 15.63 -2.61
C PHE A 452 14.66 14.12 -2.91
N ASP A 453 14.55 13.78 -4.20
CA ASP A 453 14.56 12.40 -4.70
C ASP A 453 15.92 12.07 -5.33
N GLY A 454 16.81 11.49 -4.54
CA GLY A 454 18.19 11.14 -4.91
C GLY A 454 18.35 9.78 -5.59
N ARG A 455 19.59 9.28 -5.63
CA ARG A 455 19.89 7.88 -6.00
C ARG A 455 19.11 6.94 -5.09
N GLY A 456 18.48 5.93 -5.68
CA GLY A 456 17.53 5.03 -5.03
C GLY A 456 16.06 5.35 -5.29
N SER A 457 15.73 6.59 -5.63
CA SER A 457 14.34 6.99 -5.95
C SER A 457 13.80 6.28 -7.19
N GLY A 458 12.47 6.18 -7.27
CA GLY A 458 11.76 5.52 -8.37
C GLY A 458 11.47 6.44 -9.56
N TYR A 459 10.89 5.84 -10.61
CA TYR A 459 10.30 6.54 -11.76
C TYR A 459 11.27 7.37 -12.60
N GLN A 460 12.57 7.05 -12.54
CA GLN A 460 13.63 7.72 -13.30
C GLN A 460 14.60 6.73 -13.96
N GLY A 461 14.21 5.46 -14.07
CA GLY A 461 15.03 4.37 -14.61
C GLY A 461 15.81 3.62 -13.53
N ASP A 462 16.19 2.40 -13.88
CA ASP A 462 16.89 1.43 -13.04
C ASP A 462 18.29 1.91 -12.63
N GLU A 463 18.93 2.77 -13.43
CA GLU A 463 20.25 3.31 -13.07
C GLU A 463 20.19 4.13 -11.77
N ILE A 464 19.18 4.99 -11.63
CA ILE A 464 18.95 5.75 -10.40
C ILE A 464 18.38 4.83 -9.32
N MET A 465 17.38 4.00 -9.63
CA MET A 465 16.70 3.17 -8.62
C MET A 465 17.60 2.09 -8.01
N HIS A 466 18.38 1.38 -8.82
CA HIS A 466 19.30 0.33 -8.35
C HIS A 466 20.66 0.89 -7.89
N ALA A 467 20.84 2.22 -7.90
CA ALA A 467 22.07 2.84 -7.41
C ALA A 467 22.37 2.50 -5.95
N ILE A 468 21.39 2.07 -5.14
CA ILE A 468 21.59 1.66 -3.75
C ILE A 468 21.47 0.14 -3.52
N TYR A 469 21.43 -0.65 -4.61
CA TYR A 469 21.38 -2.11 -4.51
C TYR A 469 22.64 -2.66 -3.82
N GLY A 470 22.44 -3.40 -2.72
CA GLY A 470 23.52 -3.93 -1.89
C GLY A 470 24.23 -2.91 -1.00
N ARG A 471 23.72 -1.67 -0.90
CA ARG A 471 24.39 -0.55 -0.20
C ARG A 471 23.44 0.51 0.36
N LEU A 472 22.39 0.09 1.06
CA LEU A 472 21.48 1.03 1.75
C LEU A 472 22.22 1.84 2.82
N GLY A 473 21.78 3.07 3.04
CA GLY A 473 22.39 4.06 3.92
C GLY A 473 23.65 4.69 3.35
N THR A 474 23.83 4.71 2.03
CA THR A 474 25.02 5.28 1.40
C THR A 474 24.62 6.47 0.53
N TYR A 475 24.39 6.25 -0.76
CA TYR A 475 24.16 7.31 -1.73
C TYR A 475 22.91 8.13 -1.45
N GLU A 476 21.84 7.53 -0.94
CA GLU A 476 20.64 8.27 -0.59
C GLU A 476 20.89 9.20 0.61
N VAL A 477 21.85 8.89 1.49
CA VAL A 477 22.28 9.75 2.60
C VAL A 477 23.18 10.88 2.08
N GLU A 478 24.18 10.53 1.25
CA GLU A 478 25.09 11.49 0.61
C GLU A 478 24.36 12.52 -0.25
N ASP A 479 23.34 12.08 -1.00
CA ASP A 479 22.62 12.94 -1.91
C ASP A 479 21.73 13.94 -1.15
N GLN A 480 21.15 13.57 0.00
CA GLN A 480 20.42 14.52 0.86
C GLN A 480 21.35 15.62 1.39
N ILE A 481 22.54 15.24 1.86
CA ILE A 481 23.56 16.21 2.33
C ILE A 481 23.97 17.13 1.18
N SER A 482 24.17 16.58 -0.02
CA SER A 482 24.54 17.35 -1.22
C SER A 482 23.42 18.30 -1.67
N ALA A 483 22.16 17.88 -1.62
CA ALA A 483 21.01 18.71 -1.92
C ALA A 483 20.89 19.88 -0.94
N VAL A 484 21.10 19.65 0.36
CA VAL A 484 21.09 20.72 1.37
C VAL A 484 22.17 21.77 1.12
N ARG A 485 23.38 21.37 0.73
CA ARG A 485 24.44 22.33 0.34
C ARG A 485 23.97 23.22 -0.81
N GLN A 486 23.35 22.64 -1.84
CA GLN A 486 22.82 23.43 -2.96
C GLN A 486 21.63 24.31 -2.55
N PHE A 487 20.76 23.87 -1.63
CA PHE A 487 19.69 24.72 -1.08
C PHE A 487 20.26 25.93 -0.32
N ILE A 488 21.35 25.74 0.43
CA ILE A 488 22.04 26.84 1.12
C ILE A 488 22.57 27.87 0.12
N ASP A 489 23.14 27.41 -1.00
CA ASP A 489 23.69 28.27 -2.04
C ASP A 489 22.64 29.10 -2.79
N MET A 490 21.34 28.74 -2.67
CA MET A 490 20.24 29.57 -3.20
C MET A 490 20.07 30.91 -2.47
N GLY A 491 20.71 31.11 -1.32
CA GLY A 491 20.87 32.42 -0.71
C GLY A 491 19.76 32.87 0.25
N PHE A 492 18.68 32.11 0.41
CA PHE A 492 17.57 32.44 1.33
C PHE A 492 17.44 31.47 2.52
N ILE A 493 18.37 30.52 2.66
CA ILE A 493 18.40 29.57 3.80
C ILE A 493 19.29 30.11 4.93
N ASP A 494 18.76 30.03 6.14
CA ASP A 494 19.50 30.25 7.38
C ASP A 494 20.33 29.01 7.74
N LYS A 495 21.66 29.13 7.66
CA LYS A 495 22.60 28.02 7.88
C LYS A 495 22.60 27.48 9.31
N ASP A 496 22.18 28.31 10.28
CA ASP A 496 22.16 27.94 11.69
C ASP A 496 20.84 27.24 12.09
N ARG A 497 19.85 27.19 11.18
CA ARG A 497 18.51 26.63 11.42
C ARG A 497 18.08 25.66 10.33
N ILE A 498 18.87 24.60 10.15
CA ILE A 498 18.56 23.49 9.26
C ILE A 498 18.25 22.25 10.08
N GLY A 499 17.05 21.71 9.90
CA GLY A 499 16.59 20.45 10.49
C GLY A 499 16.26 19.41 9.44
N MET A 500 16.14 18.16 9.88
CA MET A 500 15.66 17.05 9.04
C MET A 500 14.66 16.20 9.82
N TRP A 501 13.64 15.68 9.14
CA TRP A 501 12.78 14.66 9.73
C TRP A 501 12.36 13.60 8.73
N GLY A 502 12.07 12.41 9.25
CA GLY A 502 11.50 11.32 8.46
C GLY A 502 10.94 10.19 9.32
N TRP A 503 10.05 9.42 8.73
CA TRP A 503 9.39 8.25 9.34
C TRP A 503 9.85 6.97 8.65
N SER A 504 10.02 5.87 9.40
CA SER A 504 10.37 4.55 8.86
C SER A 504 11.74 4.59 8.17
N TYR A 505 11.83 4.32 6.86
CA TYR A 505 13.07 4.52 6.11
C TYR A 505 13.56 5.97 6.18
N GLY A 506 12.65 6.94 6.18
CA GLY A 506 13.00 8.36 6.37
C GLY A 506 13.64 8.63 7.73
N GLY A 507 13.22 7.88 8.76
CA GLY A 507 13.83 7.94 10.09
C GLY A 507 15.25 7.34 10.09
N TYR A 508 15.46 6.25 9.34
CA TYR A 508 16.80 5.69 9.10
C TYR A 508 17.70 6.71 8.41
N VAL A 509 17.26 7.28 7.28
CA VAL A 509 18.04 8.30 6.55
C VAL A 509 18.29 9.52 7.42
N THR A 510 17.30 10.00 8.17
CA THR A 510 17.48 11.11 9.12
C THR A 510 18.56 10.79 10.14
N SER A 511 18.52 9.59 10.74
CA SER A 511 19.51 9.15 11.73
C SER A 511 20.92 9.06 11.13
N MET A 512 21.03 8.51 9.91
CA MET A 512 22.30 8.38 9.19
C MET A 512 22.88 9.75 8.80
N VAL A 513 22.03 10.67 8.34
CA VAL A 513 22.44 12.05 8.01
C VAL A 513 22.92 12.80 9.25
N LEU A 514 22.21 12.70 10.37
CA LEU A 514 22.63 13.31 11.64
C LEU A 514 23.94 12.69 12.17
N GLY A 515 24.10 11.36 12.02
CA GLY A 515 25.31 10.63 12.39
C GLY A 515 26.50 10.81 11.44
N SER A 516 26.34 11.47 10.30
CA SER A 516 27.38 11.60 9.26
C SER A 516 28.53 12.56 9.62
N GLY A 517 28.35 13.41 10.63
CA GLY A 517 29.32 14.46 10.94
C GLY A 517 29.38 15.61 9.92
N SER A 518 28.36 15.76 9.06
CA SER A 518 28.33 16.78 8.00
C SER A 518 28.38 18.23 8.49
N GLY A 519 27.99 18.49 9.74
CA GLY A 519 27.90 19.83 10.34
C GLY A 519 26.77 20.72 9.78
N LEU A 520 25.94 20.20 8.87
CA LEU A 520 24.88 20.99 8.23
C LEU A 520 23.59 21.07 9.04
N PHE A 521 23.24 19.99 9.75
CA PHE A 521 21.96 19.87 10.43
C PHE A 521 22.14 20.13 11.92
N LYS A 522 21.31 21.01 12.48
CA LYS A 522 21.36 21.38 13.88
C LYS A 522 20.54 20.43 14.76
N CYS A 523 19.47 19.83 14.21
CA CYS A 523 18.71 18.77 14.85
C CYS A 523 17.93 17.94 13.81
N GLY A 524 17.31 16.86 14.26
CA GLY A 524 16.32 16.17 13.45
C GLY A 524 15.47 15.17 14.22
N ILE A 525 14.41 14.69 13.56
CA ILE A 525 13.42 13.78 14.15
C ILE A 525 13.35 12.50 13.32
N ALA A 526 13.65 11.37 13.96
CA ALA A 526 13.48 10.04 13.39
C ALA A 526 12.28 9.35 14.05
N VAL A 527 11.20 9.14 13.30
CA VAL A 527 9.99 8.46 13.80
C VAL A 527 9.99 7.01 13.35
N ALA A 528 9.89 6.07 14.30
CA ALA A 528 9.95 4.62 14.06
C ALA A 528 11.06 4.20 13.05
N PRO A 529 12.32 4.63 13.25
CA PRO A 529 13.38 4.38 12.29
C PRO A 529 13.74 2.89 12.22
N VAL A 530 14.06 2.41 11.01
CA VAL A 530 14.91 1.23 10.91
C VAL A 530 16.26 1.62 11.51
N ALA A 531 16.73 0.90 12.53
CA ALA A 531 18.04 1.15 13.14
C ALA A 531 19.12 0.21 12.60
N LYS A 532 18.72 -1.01 12.23
CA LYS A 532 19.61 -2.06 11.72
C LYS A 532 18.83 -3.00 10.80
N TRP A 533 19.37 -3.29 9.62
CA TRP A 533 18.67 -4.06 8.58
C TRP A 533 18.34 -5.51 9.00
N GLU A 534 19.15 -6.10 9.89
CA GLU A 534 18.89 -7.43 10.46
C GLU A 534 17.63 -7.48 11.35
N TYR A 535 17.14 -6.34 11.83
CA TYR A 535 15.93 -6.30 12.65
C TYR A 535 14.65 -6.25 11.82
N TYR A 536 14.75 -5.90 10.55
CA TYR A 536 13.60 -5.74 9.65
C TYR A 536 13.27 -7.03 8.90
N GLY A 537 12.08 -7.07 8.31
CA GLY A 537 11.52 -8.24 7.64
C GLY A 537 12.39 -8.74 6.49
N LYS A 538 12.49 -10.06 6.32
CA LYS A 538 13.45 -10.71 5.40
C LYS A 538 13.24 -10.36 3.94
N MET A 539 11.99 -10.19 3.51
CA MET A 539 11.70 -9.73 2.14
C MET A 539 12.33 -8.34 1.90
N MET A 540 12.34 -7.49 2.93
CA MET A 540 12.85 -6.10 2.94
C MET A 540 14.36 -5.96 3.07
N THR A 541 15.07 -7.01 3.50
CA THR A 541 16.52 -6.94 3.73
C THR A 541 17.33 -7.55 2.57
N ARG A 542 16.70 -8.35 1.69
CA ARG A 542 17.35 -8.89 0.48
C ARG A 542 16.89 -8.25 -0.82
N ILE A 543 15.64 -7.80 -0.91
CA ILE A 543 15.41 -6.58 -1.68
C ILE A 543 15.92 -5.49 -0.78
N TYR A 544 16.94 -4.77 -1.18
CA TYR A 544 17.42 -3.66 -0.40
C TYR A 544 16.36 -2.56 -0.48
N ALA A 545 15.42 -2.61 0.47
CA ALA A 545 14.23 -1.83 0.83
C ALA A 545 12.90 -2.03 0.11
N PHE A 546 11.87 -2.03 0.95
CA PHE A 546 10.48 -1.86 0.60
C PHE A 546 9.76 -1.20 1.81
N ILE A 547 8.79 -0.36 1.42
CA ILE A 547 7.62 0.24 2.11
C ILE A 547 7.77 0.85 3.52
N GLY A 548 7.95 2.16 3.51
CA GLY A 548 7.41 3.14 4.45
C GLY A 548 6.69 4.30 3.74
N LEU A 549 6.51 4.25 2.41
CA LEU A 549 5.76 5.28 1.68
C LEU A 549 4.23 5.12 1.82
N LEU A 550 3.72 3.90 2.01
CA LEU A 550 2.29 3.65 2.30
C LEU A 550 1.94 3.83 3.78
N LEU A 551 2.93 4.01 4.66
CA LEU A 551 2.74 4.38 6.07
C LEU A 551 2.16 5.78 6.24
N LEU A 552 2.37 6.68 5.26
CA LEU A 552 1.91 8.08 5.31
C LEU A 552 0.39 8.25 5.18
N ILE A 553 -0.35 7.29 4.58
CA ILE A 553 -1.76 7.51 4.23
C ILE A 553 -2.73 6.98 5.32
N LEU A 554 -2.32 6.08 6.23
CA LEU A 554 -3.29 5.38 7.09
C LEU A 554 -3.04 5.42 8.61
N ILE A 555 -1.92 5.94 9.11
CA ILE A 555 -1.69 5.95 10.58
C ILE A 555 -2.41 7.12 11.29
N GLN A 556 -2.87 8.15 10.59
CA GLN A 556 -3.73 9.18 11.23
C GLN A 556 -5.11 8.64 11.64
N SER A 557 -5.56 7.49 11.13
CA SER A 557 -6.80 6.83 11.55
C SER A 557 -6.59 5.61 12.47
N SER A 558 -5.34 5.25 12.81
CA SER A 558 -5.03 3.98 13.51
C SER A 558 -4.76 4.11 15.01
N LEU A 559 -4.91 5.30 15.61
CA LEU A 559 -4.76 5.48 17.06
C LEU A 559 -6.04 5.26 17.87
N GLN A 560 -7.14 4.85 17.23
CA GLN A 560 -8.31 4.32 17.95
C GLN A 560 -8.11 2.83 18.22
N ILE A 561 -7.47 2.54 19.34
CA ILE A 561 -7.52 1.23 20.00
C ILE A 561 -8.98 1.03 20.44
N PRO A 562 -9.71 0.00 19.97
CA PRO A 562 -11.05 -0.27 20.47
C PRO A 562 -10.94 -0.82 21.89
N ILE A 563 -11.44 -0.06 22.86
CA ILE A 563 -11.67 -0.52 24.23
C ILE A 563 -12.87 -1.48 24.16
N GLN A 564 -12.66 -2.76 24.47
CA GLN A 564 -13.75 -3.69 24.78
C GLN A 564 -14.37 -3.27 26.12
N GLU A 565 -15.52 -2.61 26.11
CA GLU A 565 -16.40 -2.56 27.29
C GLU A 565 -17.39 -3.73 27.21
N ASN A 566 -17.13 -4.76 28.02
CA ASN A 566 -18.16 -5.75 28.34
C ASN A 566 -19.24 -5.04 29.18
N MET A 567 -20.42 -4.84 28.60
CA MET A 567 -21.59 -4.37 29.34
C MET A 567 -22.15 -5.53 30.18
N GLU A 568 -21.86 -5.52 31.49
CA GLU A 568 -22.73 -6.10 32.50
C GLU A 568 -23.38 -4.98 33.32
N GLU A 569 -24.71 -4.99 33.31
CA GLU A 569 -25.61 -4.06 33.99
C GLU A 569 -25.67 -4.39 35.50
N ASN A 570 -25.23 -3.48 36.40
CA ASN A 570 -26.00 -3.17 37.62
C ASN A 570 -25.43 -2.05 38.54
N SER A 571 -26.36 -1.18 38.93
CA SER A 571 -26.48 -0.45 40.21
C SER A 571 -25.60 0.78 40.51
N ARG A 572 -26.31 1.85 40.89
CA ARG A 572 -25.85 3.18 41.34
C ARG A 572 -25.19 3.13 42.73
N VAL A 573 -23.92 3.51 42.85
CA VAL A 573 -23.31 4.25 44.00
C VAL A 573 -22.02 4.95 43.53
N PRO A 574 -21.78 6.25 43.81
CA PRO A 574 -20.50 6.87 43.49
C PRO A 574 -19.47 6.50 44.56
N THR A 575 -18.65 5.48 44.30
CA THR A 575 -17.43 5.23 45.09
C THR A 575 -16.24 5.82 44.35
N ARG A 576 -15.62 6.84 44.95
CA ARG A 576 -14.29 7.34 44.56
C ARG A 576 -13.33 6.14 44.53
N ARG A 577 -12.83 5.76 43.36
CA ARG A 577 -11.69 4.84 43.24
C ARG A 577 -10.51 5.60 42.64
N HIS A 578 -9.44 5.66 43.42
CA HIS A 578 -8.10 6.04 42.99
C HIS A 578 -7.62 5.06 41.91
N ALA A 579 -7.80 5.39 40.63
CA ALA A 579 -7.07 4.79 39.50
C ALA A 579 -7.24 5.59 38.18
N ASP A 580 -7.33 6.92 38.22
CA ASP A 580 -7.28 7.75 37.00
C ASP A 580 -5.82 8.07 36.63
N GLY A 581 -5.04 7.06 36.24
CA GLY A 581 -3.64 7.29 35.88
C GLY A 581 -2.94 6.09 35.26
N THR A 582 -3.17 5.84 33.98
CA THR A 582 -2.25 5.03 33.16
C THR A 582 -1.10 5.92 32.67
N PHE A 583 -0.04 5.99 33.48
CA PHE A 583 1.14 6.86 33.30
C PHE A 583 2.03 6.57 32.08
N THR A 584 1.76 5.59 31.20
CA THR A 584 2.72 5.19 30.14
C THR A 584 2.31 5.59 28.73
N SER A 585 1.02 5.48 28.37
CA SER A 585 0.51 5.95 27.08
C SER A 585 0.37 7.48 27.05
N ASP A 586 -0.17 8.08 28.11
CA ASP A 586 -0.32 9.53 28.25
C ASP A 586 1.00 10.25 28.42
N VAL A 587 1.97 9.66 29.12
CA VAL A 587 3.31 10.25 29.19
C VAL A 587 4.03 10.11 27.85
N SER A 588 3.86 9.02 27.10
CA SER A 588 4.48 8.89 25.78
C SER A 588 3.89 9.87 24.77
N SER A 589 2.55 10.03 24.75
CA SER A 589 1.87 11.00 23.89
C SER A 589 2.19 12.44 24.31
N TYR A 590 2.20 12.74 25.62
CA TYR A 590 2.61 14.02 26.16
C TYR A 590 4.08 14.34 25.86
N LEU A 591 5.00 13.37 26.01
CA LEU A 591 6.41 13.54 25.70
C LEU A 591 6.63 13.73 24.20
N GLN A 592 5.86 13.04 23.34
CA GLN A 592 5.90 13.25 21.89
C GLN A 592 5.35 14.63 21.52
N ASP A 593 4.25 15.08 22.13
CA ASP A 593 3.67 16.40 21.92
C ASP A 593 4.60 17.52 22.44
N GLN A 594 5.22 17.33 23.60
CA GLN A 594 6.24 18.24 24.11
C GLN A 594 7.48 18.28 23.22
N ALA A 595 8.00 17.12 22.80
CA ALA A 595 9.14 17.07 21.88
C ALA A 595 8.82 17.74 20.53
N ALA A 596 7.60 17.56 20.00
CA ALA A 596 7.14 18.24 18.80
C ALA A 596 7.05 19.77 19.00
N LYS A 597 6.47 20.23 20.12
CA LYS A 597 6.39 21.65 20.47
C LYS A 597 7.77 22.27 20.67
N GLU A 598 8.67 21.58 21.36
CA GLU A 598 10.05 22.01 21.57
C GLU A 598 10.83 22.08 20.26
N PHE A 599 10.66 21.11 19.36
CA PHE A 599 11.25 21.15 18.02
C PHE A 599 10.75 22.31 17.18
N VAL A 600 9.44 22.56 17.17
CA VAL A 600 8.87 23.72 16.47
C VAL A 600 9.38 25.04 17.06
N SER A 601 9.45 25.15 18.40
CA SER A 601 10.03 26.30 19.09
C SER A 601 11.50 26.52 18.72
N TRP A 602 12.28 25.44 18.64
CA TRP A 602 13.67 25.50 18.20
C TRP A 602 13.79 25.98 16.74
N LEU A 603 12.98 25.45 15.81
CA LEU A 603 12.98 25.89 14.40
C LEU A 603 12.72 27.39 14.27
N LYS A 604 11.83 27.92 15.11
CA LYS A 604 11.49 29.34 15.14
C LYS A 604 12.64 30.19 15.67
N THR A 605 13.21 29.80 16.80
CA THR A 605 14.05 30.68 17.63
C THR A 605 15.55 30.38 17.58
N GLY A 606 15.95 29.21 17.09
CA GLY A 606 17.32 28.69 17.15
C GLY A 606 17.81 28.36 18.57
N ARG A 607 16.97 28.54 19.61
CA ARG A 607 17.33 28.31 21.01
C ARG A 607 16.78 26.96 21.46
N GLY A 608 17.66 26.01 21.75
CA GLY A 608 17.30 24.81 22.53
C GLY A 608 17.17 25.17 24.02
N ARG A 609 16.67 24.25 24.86
CA ARG A 609 16.80 24.41 26.32
C ARG A 609 18.26 24.72 26.66
N ARG A 610 18.49 25.76 27.48
CA ARG A 610 19.68 25.75 28.32
C ARG A 610 19.50 24.55 29.24
N GLU A 611 20.42 23.60 29.15
CA GLU A 611 20.51 22.46 30.08
C GLU A 611 20.51 22.93 31.54
#